data_AF-A0A949LVF3-F1
#
_entry.id   AF-A0A949LVF3-F1
#
_cell.length_a   1.000
_cell.length_b   1.000
_cell.length_c   1.000
_cell.angle_alpha   90.00
_cell.angle_beta   90.00
_cell.angle_gamma   90.00
#
_symmetry.space_group_name_H-M   'P 1'
#
loop_
_entity.id
_entity.type
_entity.pdbx_description
1 polymer ?
#
loop_
_entity_poly.entity_id
_entity_poly.type
_entity_poly.pdbx_seq_one_letter_code
_entity_poly.pdbx_strand_id
1 'polypeptide(L)'
;MRSGITATVLALTIGISGCEESATEAAAGGETQAATSESAPEEIFARAMAFECDGGETLEIVIDSGDAENAIVRTGDGSVHRLPLGEGDSGRTYTKDGVSLDLQGSQVVWTRGESVVCSSVAKSLPAPVAAGVVRDLTASDNGSTIEVKVGDTFSVSLSGVPTAGYVWAPENLPAGLEVTAGLSGATSSNQNIPGFTGGNHWEVTAFRAVTAGRYELTLAQRRPWEPASEPAADTFKVAVNVVPN
;
A
#
# COMPACT_ATOMS: atom_id res chain seq x y z
N MET A 1 -8.72 48.03 -70.18
CA MET A 1 -10.11 47.70 -70.58
C MET A 1 -10.91 47.49 -69.30
N ARG A 2 -11.90 48.35 -69.07
CA ARG A 2 -12.87 48.26 -67.98
C ARG A 2 -13.91 47.21 -68.34
N SER A 3 -14.38 46.42 -67.38
CA SER A 3 -15.79 46.02 -67.28
C SER A 3 -16.04 45.35 -65.94
N GLY A 4 -16.82 46.02 -65.09
CA GLY A 4 -17.56 45.41 -63.99
C GLY A 4 -18.98 45.10 -64.45
N ILE A 5 -19.55 44.01 -63.93
CA ILE A 5 -20.95 43.59 -64.06
C ILE A 5 -21.28 42.89 -62.74
N THR A 6 -21.91 43.57 -61.77
CA THR A 6 -23.35 43.52 -61.43
C THR A 6 -23.92 42.10 -61.34
N ALA A 7 -24.03 41.56 -60.12
CA ALA A 7 -24.71 40.30 -59.84
C ALA A 7 -26.04 40.56 -59.13
N THR A 8 -27.11 40.13 -59.80
CA THR A 8 -28.51 40.12 -59.35
C THR A 8 -28.71 39.04 -58.29
N VAL A 9 -29.36 39.40 -57.19
CA VAL A 9 -29.81 38.48 -56.14
C VAL A 9 -31.11 37.82 -56.58
N LEU A 10 -31.12 36.48 -56.60
CA LEU A 10 -32.36 35.69 -56.69
C LEU A 10 -32.47 34.82 -55.44
N ALA A 11 -33.55 35.01 -54.69
CA ALA A 11 -33.93 34.20 -53.56
C ALA A 11 -34.41 32.82 -54.02
N LEU A 12 -34.01 31.76 -53.30
CA LEU A 12 -34.74 30.49 -53.32
C LEU A 12 -34.68 29.85 -51.93
N THR A 13 -35.85 29.69 -51.34
CA THR A 13 -36.15 29.00 -50.09
C THR A 13 -35.83 27.50 -50.20
N ILE A 14 -35.12 26.94 -49.23
CA ILE A 14 -34.94 25.49 -49.07
C ILE A 14 -35.67 25.05 -47.81
N GLY A 15 -36.61 24.11 -48.00
CA GLY A 15 -37.43 23.50 -46.98
C GLY A 15 -36.66 22.51 -46.09
N ILE A 16 -37.19 22.36 -44.89
CA ILE A 16 -36.75 21.41 -43.88
C ILE A 16 -37.35 20.03 -44.21
N SER A 17 -36.52 19.00 -44.28
CA SER A 17 -36.93 17.62 -44.07
C SER A 17 -35.83 16.90 -43.29
N GLY A 18 -36.22 16.31 -42.17
CA GLY A 18 -35.33 15.67 -41.21
C GLY A 18 -34.73 14.35 -41.69
N CYS A 19 -33.66 13.97 -41.02
CA CYS A 19 -33.24 12.59 -40.84
C CYS A 19 -33.22 12.31 -39.34
N GLU A 20 -34.00 11.31 -38.94
CA GLU A 20 -33.88 10.59 -37.68
C GLU A 20 -32.52 9.89 -37.63
N GLU A 21 -31.82 9.99 -36.50
CA GLU A 21 -30.85 8.98 -36.09
C GLU A 21 -31.08 8.71 -34.60
N SER A 22 -31.62 7.52 -34.33
CA SER A 22 -31.89 7.00 -32.99
C SER A 22 -30.61 6.35 -32.47
N ALA A 23 -29.94 6.99 -31.51
CA ALA A 23 -28.87 6.38 -30.74
C ALA A 23 -29.47 5.72 -29.49
N THR A 24 -29.54 4.38 -29.51
CA THR A 24 -29.88 3.54 -28.37
C THR A 24 -28.71 3.55 -27.38
N GLU A 25 -28.93 4.18 -26.22
CA GLU A 25 -28.04 4.13 -25.07
C GLU A 25 -28.22 2.78 -24.36
N ALA A 26 -27.31 1.84 -24.59
CA ALA A 26 -27.26 0.58 -23.86
C ALA A 26 -26.43 0.78 -22.58
N ALA A 27 -27.13 0.77 -21.44
CA ALA A 27 -26.55 0.82 -20.11
C ALA A 27 -25.64 -0.40 -19.85
N ALA A 28 -24.33 -0.15 -19.70
CA ALA A 28 -23.41 -1.05 -19.05
C ALA A 28 -23.37 -0.72 -17.56
N GLY A 29 -24.12 -1.47 -16.76
CA GLY A 29 -23.99 -1.50 -15.31
C GLY A 29 -22.67 -2.16 -14.93
N GLY A 30 -21.59 -1.37 -14.90
CA GLY A 30 -20.42 -1.67 -14.10
C GLY A 30 -20.64 -1.04 -12.73
N GLU A 31 -20.95 -1.84 -11.73
CA GLU A 31 -20.85 -1.42 -10.33
C GLU A 31 -19.39 -1.06 -10.06
N THR A 32 -19.02 0.19 -10.29
CA THR A 32 -17.94 0.81 -9.55
C THR A 32 -18.39 0.79 -8.10
N GLN A 33 -17.90 -0.17 -7.33
CA GLN A 33 -17.94 -0.10 -5.88
C GLN A 33 -17.24 1.21 -5.52
N ALA A 34 -18.04 2.22 -5.24
CA ALA A 34 -17.60 3.39 -4.51
C ALA A 34 -17.02 2.84 -3.21
N ALA A 35 -15.71 2.99 -3.04
CA ALA A 35 -15.06 2.84 -1.75
C ALA A 35 -15.86 3.68 -0.76
N THR A 36 -16.63 3.02 0.10
CA THR A 36 -17.41 3.67 1.13
C THR A 36 -16.42 4.39 2.03
N SER A 37 -16.65 5.68 2.28
CA SER A 37 -15.82 6.57 3.10
C SER A 37 -15.52 6.08 4.53
N GLU A 38 -16.14 4.96 4.94
CA GLU A 38 -15.92 4.25 6.20
C GLU A 38 -14.65 3.40 6.22
N SER A 39 -14.02 3.11 5.06
CA SER A 39 -12.73 2.41 5.01
C SER A 39 -11.54 3.32 5.30
N ALA A 40 -11.64 4.62 5.02
CA ALA A 40 -10.55 5.57 5.17
C ALA A 40 -10.02 5.68 6.62
N PRO A 41 -10.88 5.70 7.67
CA PRO A 41 -10.40 5.66 9.06
C PRO A 41 -9.59 4.40 9.38
N GLU A 42 -10.07 3.21 9.00
CA GLU A 42 -9.34 1.95 9.27
C GLU A 42 -8.03 1.84 8.50
N GLU A 43 -7.99 2.32 7.26
CA GLU A 43 -6.79 2.33 6.44
C GLU A 43 -5.69 3.20 7.05
N ILE A 44 -6.03 4.35 7.64
CA ILE A 44 -5.08 5.22 8.32
C ILE A 44 -4.43 4.47 9.51
N PHE A 45 -5.20 3.70 10.27
CA PHE A 45 -4.70 2.98 11.46
C PHE A 45 -4.13 1.59 11.16
N ALA A 46 -4.20 1.11 9.92
CA ALA A 46 -3.72 -0.23 9.54
C ALA A 46 -2.24 -0.48 9.92
N ARG A 47 -1.45 0.60 10.01
CA ARG A 47 -0.03 0.56 10.39
C ARG A 47 0.31 1.49 11.56
N ALA A 48 -0.69 1.86 12.37
CA ALA A 48 -0.47 2.71 13.53
C ALA A 48 0.53 2.12 14.52
N MET A 49 1.25 3.00 15.23
CA MET A 49 1.91 2.62 16.47
C MET A 49 0.83 2.24 17.50
N ALA A 50 1.10 1.27 18.36
CA ALA A 50 0.14 0.81 19.36
C ALA A 50 0.70 1.00 20.77
N PHE A 51 -0.13 1.47 21.70
CA PHE A 51 0.24 1.73 23.08
C PHE A 51 -0.86 1.27 24.05
N GLU A 52 -0.44 0.81 25.22
CA GLU A 52 -1.30 0.49 26.36
C GLU A 52 -0.98 1.45 27.51
N CYS A 53 -2.00 2.12 28.03
CA CYS A 53 -1.91 3.12 29.08
C CYS A 53 -2.11 2.51 30.47
N ASP A 54 -1.50 3.14 31.46
CA ASP A 54 -1.84 2.90 32.86
C ASP A 54 -3.36 3.14 33.04
N GLY A 55 -4.07 2.13 33.57
CA GLY A 55 -5.54 2.14 33.66
C GLY A 55 -6.28 1.42 32.54
N GLY A 56 -5.57 0.89 31.53
CA GLY A 56 -6.11 -0.03 30.52
C GLY A 56 -6.68 0.62 29.27
N GLU A 57 -6.57 1.95 29.11
CA GLU A 57 -6.84 2.62 27.84
C GLU A 57 -5.81 2.19 26.79
N THR A 58 -6.24 2.03 25.54
CA THR A 58 -5.33 1.73 24.42
C THR A 58 -5.31 2.90 23.44
N LEU A 59 -4.16 3.14 22.81
CA LEU A 59 -3.98 4.16 21.79
C LEU A 59 -3.40 3.54 20.52
N GLU A 60 -3.99 3.85 19.38
CA GLU A 60 -3.36 3.70 18.06
C GLU A 60 -2.99 5.08 17.52
N ILE A 61 -1.72 5.28 17.20
CA ILE A 61 -1.17 6.60 16.86
C ILE A 61 -0.54 6.56 15.47
N VAL A 62 -0.94 7.53 14.64
CA VAL A 62 -0.37 7.79 13.32
C VAL A 62 0.18 9.21 13.31
N ILE A 63 1.43 9.38 12.87
CA ILE A 63 1.99 10.70 12.61
C ILE A 63 1.82 10.99 11.13
N ASP A 64 0.93 11.93 10.82
CA ASP A 64 0.67 12.43 9.48
C ASP A 64 1.61 13.61 9.22
N SER A 65 2.68 13.34 8.46
CA SER A 65 3.71 14.32 8.07
C SER A 65 3.35 15.12 6.80
N GLY A 66 2.05 15.32 6.52
CA GLY A 66 1.59 16.22 5.45
C GLY A 66 1.96 17.69 5.66
N ASP A 67 1.23 18.61 5.01
CA ASP A 67 1.53 20.06 5.01
C ASP A 67 1.63 20.69 6.42
N ALA A 68 0.90 20.12 7.38
CA ALA A 68 1.08 20.36 8.80
C ALA A 68 1.17 19.00 9.50
N GLU A 69 2.20 18.82 10.32
CA GLU A 69 2.37 17.58 11.06
C GLU A 69 1.26 17.43 12.11
N ASN A 70 0.55 16.29 12.07
CA ASN A 70 -0.50 15.96 13.02
C ASN A 70 -0.26 14.57 13.62
N ALA A 71 -0.52 14.42 14.91
CA ALA A 71 -0.79 13.12 15.49
C ALA A 71 -2.29 12.81 15.35
N ILE A 72 -2.62 11.70 14.72
CA ILE A 72 -3.96 11.13 14.67
C ILE A 72 -4.00 9.98 15.66
N VAL A 73 -4.77 10.14 16.74
CA VAL A 73 -4.85 9.18 17.85
C VAL A 73 -6.23 8.56 17.89
N ARG A 74 -6.31 7.23 17.82
CA ARG A 74 -7.53 6.47 18.09
C ARG A 74 -7.44 5.86 19.49
N THR A 75 -8.41 6.17 20.34
CA THR A 75 -8.53 5.59 21.68
C THR A 75 -9.27 4.25 21.62
N GLY A 76 -9.13 3.42 22.66
CA GLY A 76 -9.76 2.10 22.74
C GLY A 76 -11.30 2.11 22.70
N ASP A 77 -11.93 3.26 22.95
CA ASP A 77 -13.38 3.47 22.78
C ASP A 77 -13.78 3.83 21.33
N GLY A 78 -12.81 3.94 20.42
CA GLY A 78 -13.00 4.30 19.01
C GLY A 78 -12.96 5.80 18.71
N SER A 79 -12.82 6.67 19.71
CA SER A 79 -12.70 8.12 19.48
C SER A 79 -11.41 8.45 18.73
N VAL A 80 -11.50 9.38 17.77
CA VAL A 80 -10.35 9.82 16.97
C VAL A 80 -10.03 11.29 17.25
N HIS A 81 -8.80 11.57 17.64
CA HIS A 81 -8.28 12.90 17.91
C HIS A 81 -7.22 13.26 16.88
N ARG A 82 -7.39 14.41 16.21
CA ARG A 82 -6.37 14.98 15.33
C ARG A 82 -5.71 16.16 16.03
N LEU A 83 -4.47 15.98 16.44
CA LEU A 83 -3.70 16.91 17.25
C LEU A 83 -2.57 17.51 16.39
N PRO A 84 -2.57 18.81 16.10
CA PRO A 84 -1.47 19.46 15.43
C PRO A 84 -0.24 19.51 16.35
N LEU A 85 0.95 19.54 15.74
CA LEU A 85 2.19 19.75 16.47
C LEU A 85 2.18 21.12 17.19
N GLY A 86 2.56 21.13 18.47
CA GLY A 86 2.60 22.33 19.30
C GLY A 86 3.70 23.32 18.87
N GLU A 87 3.40 24.62 18.97
CA GLU A 87 4.37 25.69 18.65
C GLU A 87 5.51 25.76 19.68
N GLY A 88 6.75 25.78 19.21
CA GLY A 88 7.94 26.00 20.05
C GLY A 88 8.51 24.75 20.73
N ASP A 89 7.84 23.60 20.61
CA ASP A 89 8.34 22.32 21.10
C ASP A 89 9.30 21.66 20.10
N SER A 90 10.17 20.77 20.58
CA SER A 90 11.16 20.05 19.76
C SER A 90 10.57 19.02 18.78
N GLY A 91 9.31 19.18 18.37
CA GLY A 91 8.63 18.30 17.43
C GLY A 91 8.02 17.05 18.05
N ARG A 92 7.66 17.07 19.35
CA ARG A 92 7.21 15.86 20.06
C ARG A 92 5.90 15.98 20.84
N THR A 93 5.37 17.19 21.00
CA THR A 93 4.08 17.42 21.68
C THR A 93 3.04 17.80 20.64
N TYR A 94 1.90 17.11 20.64
CA TYR A 94 0.75 17.41 19.80
C TYR A 94 -0.43 17.78 20.69
N THR A 95 -1.12 18.87 20.40
CA THR A 95 -2.14 19.41 21.31
C THR A 95 -3.28 20.10 20.62
N LYS A 96 -4.51 19.87 21.10
CA LYS A 96 -5.73 20.55 20.65
C LYS A 96 -6.81 20.44 21.72
N ASP A 97 -7.51 21.55 21.99
CA ASP A 97 -8.72 21.57 22.82
C ASP A 97 -8.56 20.92 24.21
N GLY A 98 -7.40 21.10 24.84
CA GLY A 98 -7.09 20.53 26.17
C GLY A 98 -6.71 19.04 26.17
N VAL A 99 -6.57 18.44 25.00
CA VAL A 99 -6.00 17.11 24.79
C VAL A 99 -4.56 17.25 24.32
N SER A 100 -3.63 16.51 24.92
CA SER A 100 -2.24 16.47 24.46
C SER A 100 -1.67 15.05 24.40
N LEU A 101 -0.78 14.85 23.43
CA LEU A 101 0.06 13.68 23.26
C LEU A 101 1.52 14.13 23.23
N ASP A 102 2.33 13.65 24.18
CA ASP A 102 3.79 13.84 24.17
C ASP A 102 4.50 12.52 23.82
N LEU A 103 5.25 12.52 22.72
CA LEU A 103 6.01 11.37 22.25
C LEU A 103 7.37 11.26 22.95
N GLN A 104 7.58 10.17 23.69
CA GLN A 104 8.79 9.90 24.47
C GLN A 104 9.45 8.58 24.04
N GLY A 105 9.48 8.31 22.73
CA GLY A 105 10.03 7.08 22.17
C GLY A 105 9.08 5.90 22.39
N SER A 106 9.51 4.90 23.17
CA SER A 106 8.70 3.71 23.46
C SER A 106 7.57 3.95 24.46
N GLN A 107 7.45 5.17 24.98
CA GLN A 107 6.35 5.64 25.81
C GLN A 107 5.74 6.92 25.22
N VAL A 108 4.48 7.16 25.56
CA VAL A 108 3.80 8.43 25.32
C VAL A 108 3.13 8.89 26.61
N VAL A 109 2.99 10.20 26.77
CA VAL A 109 2.12 10.77 27.80
C VAL A 109 0.87 11.28 27.11
N TRP A 110 -0.27 10.72 27.50
CA TRP A 110 -1.59 11.08 26.99
C TRP A 110 -2.34 11.88 28.05
N THR A 111 -2.85 13.06 27.70
CA THR A 111 -3.51 13.95 28.65
C THR A 111 -4.92 14.31 28.18
N ARG A 112 -5.91 13.97 29.00
CA ARG A 112 -7.32 14.37 28.86
C ARG A 112 -7.88 14.74 30.23
N GLY A 113 -7.49 15.91 30.74
CA GLY A 113 -7.73 16.32 32.13
C GLY A 113 -6.66 15.77 33.09
N GLU A 114 -6.53 14.45 33.19
CA GLU A 114 -5.39 13.78 33.85
C GLU A 114 -4.42 13.22 32.80
N SER A 115 -3.14 13.14 33.15
CA SER A 115 -2.10 12.55 32.31
C SER A 115 -1.89 11.08 32.69
N VAL A 116 -1.90 10.22 31.69
CA VAL A 116 -1.55 8.81 31.80
C VAL A 116 -0.31 8.51 30.97
N VAL A 117 0.54 7.60 31.46
CA VAL A 117 1.68 7.10 30.69
C VAL A 117 1.23 5.86 29.94
N CYS A 118 1.57 5.78 28.66
CA CYS A 118 1.29 4.63 27.83
C CYS A 118 2.59 4.05 27.27
N SER A 119 2.73 2.73 27.36
CA SER A 119 3.89 2.01 26.86
C SER A 119 3.56 1.36 25.53
N SER A 120 4.52 1.40 24.60
CA SER A 120 4.36 0.77 23.29
C SER A 120 4.15 -0.73 23.41
N VAL A 121 3.27 -1.26 22.57
CA VAL A 121 3.01 -2.67 22.42
C VAL A 121 3.17 -3.08 20.96
N ALA A 122 3.81 -4.23 20.74
CA ALA A 122 4.04 -4.74 19.40
C ALA A 122 2.76 -5.38 18.84
N LYS A 123 2.22 -4.78 17.78
CA LYS A 123 1.17 -5.35 16.93
C LYS A 123 1.81 -5.88 15.66
N SER A 124 1.50 -7.13 15.29
CA SER A 124 1.92 -7.69 14.00
C SER A 124 1.27 -6.90 12.87
N LEU A 125 2.08 -6.48 11.90
CA LEU A 125 1.62 -5.77 10.71
C LEU A 125 1.60 -6.70 9.50
N PRO A 126 0.60 -6.57 8.61
CA PRO A 126 0.58 -7.33 7.37
C PRO A 126 1.66 -6.86 6.40
N ALA A 127 1.99 -7.73 5.45
CA ALA A 127 2.84 -7.40 4.32
C ALA A 127 2.22 -6.25 3.49
N PRO A 128 3.03 -5.32 2.96
CA PRO A 128 2.56 -4.36 1.97
C PRO A 128 1.96 -5.08 0.75
N VAL A 129 0.80 -4.64 0.28
CA VAL A 129 0.12 -5.25 -0.85
C VAL A 129 0.57 -4.58 -2.15
N ALA A 130 1.11 -5.36 -3.08
CA ALA A 130 1.41 -4.87 -4.43
C ALA A 130 0.12 -4.75 -5.26
N ALA A 131 0.00 -3.64 -6.00
CA ALA A 131 -1.20 -3.36 -6.80
C ALA A 131 -1.39 -4.40 -7.92
N GLY A 132 -2.65 -4.77 -8.16
CA GLY A 132 -3.01 -5.68 -9.26
C GLY A 132 -2.59 -7.14 -9.04
N VAL A 133 -2.18 -7.51 -7.82
CA VAL A 133 -1.88 -8.90 -7.45
C VAL A 133 -3.18 -9.71 -7.33
N VAL A 134 -3.28 -10.82 -8.07
CA VAL A 134 -4.40 -11.76 -7.98
C VAL A 134 -4.17 -12.84 -6.93
N ARG A 135 -2.92 -13.04 -6.50
CA ARG A 135 -2.51 -14.03 -5.50
C ARG A 135 -1.25 -13.58 -4.77
N ASP A 136 -1.32 -13.50 -3.45
CA ASP A 136 -0.13 -13.35 -2.60
C ASP A 136 0.28 -14.72 -2.04
N LEU A 137 1.57 -15.02 -2.12
CA LEU A 137 2.19 -16.20 -1.53
C LEU A 137 3.01 -15.80 -0.33
N THR A 138 2.92 -16.60 0.73
CA THR A 138 3.64 -16.37 1.98
C THR A 138 4.57 -17.53 2.27
N ALA A 139 5.31 -17.48 3.38
CA ALA A 139 6.17 -18.58 3.80
C ALA A 139 5.44 -19.93 3.92
N SER A 140 4.13 -19.95 4.20
CA SER A 140 3.35 -21.20 4.27
C SER A 140 3.09 -21.85 2.91
N ASP A 141 3.26 -21.12 1.81
CA ASP A 141 3.11 -21.65 0.45
C ASP A 141 4.41 -22.29 -0.08
N ASN A 142 5.46 -22.40 0.75
CA ASN A 142 6.72 -22.99 0.35
C ASN A 142 6.55 -24.47 -0.05
N GLY A 143 7.06 -24.83 -1.23
CA GLY A 143 6.90 -26.14 -1.85
C GLY A 143 5.57 -26.37 -2.57
N SER A 144 4.68 -25.37 -2.58
CA SER A 144 3.37 -25.51 -3.23
C SER A 144 3.43 -25.39 -4.75
N THR A 145 2.28 -25.59 -5.39
CA THR A 145 2.06 -25.30 -6.80
C THR A 145 0.91 -24.31 -6.93
N ILE A 146 1.08 -23.30 -7.77
CA ILE A 146 0.05 -22.31 -8.06
C ILE A 146 -0.27 -22.32 -9.56
N GLU A 147 -1.49 -21.91 -9.88
CA GLU A 147 -1.93 -21.68 -11.26
C GLU A 147 -2.27 -20.20 -11.43
N VAL A 148 -1.76 -19.59 -12.49
CA VAL A 148 -2.01 -18.18 -12.87
C VAL A 148 -2.19 -18.10 -14.38
N LYS A 149 -2.89 -17.10 -14.88
CA LYS A 149 -3.03 -16.87 -16.32
C LYS A 149 -1.91 -16.00 -16.85
N VAL A 150 -1.62 -16.12 -18.15
CA VAL A 150 -0.81 -15.11 -18.85
C VAL A 150 -1.44 -13.73 -18.65
N GLY A 151 -0.66 -12.81 -18.09
CA GLY A 151 -1.08 -11.45 -17.77
C GLY A 151 -1.38 -11.22 -16.28
N ASP A 152 -1.59 -12.27 -15.50
CA ASP A 152 -1.78 -12.15 -14.05
C ASP A 152 -0.48 -11.72 -13.36
N THR A 153 -0.63 -10.98 -12.27
CA THR A 153 0.46 -10.68 -11.34
C THR A 153 0.20 -11.43 -10.03
N PHE A 154 1.18 -12.17 -9.52
CA PHE A 154 1.17 -12.72 -8.17
C PHE A 154 2.33 -12.12 -7.35
N SER A 155 2.28 -12.16 -6.02
CA SER A 155 3.39 -11.72 -5.17
C SER A 155 3.90 -12.85 -4.28
N VAL A 156 5.14 -12.70 -3.83
CA VAL A 156 5.76 -13.50 -2.77
C VAL A 156 6.14 -12.54 -1.65
N SER A 157 5.49 -12.68 -0.49
CA SER A 157 5.64 -11.86 0.71
C SER A 157 6.35 -12.66 1.80
N LEU A 158 7.63 -12.34 2.03
CA LEU A 158 8.47 -13.06 2.99
C LEU A 158 9.03 -12.09 4.03
N SER A 159 9.21 -12.58 5.26
CA SER A 159 9.93 -11.83 6.28
C SER A 159 11.43 -11.96 6.04
N GLY A 160 12.15 -10.84 6.05
CA GLY A 160 13.61 -10.81 5.98
C GLY A 160 14.23 -9.82 6.95
N VAL A 161 15.56 -9.71 6.88
CA VAL A 161 16.38 -8.92 7.83
C VAL A 161 17.33 -8.00 7.05
N PRO A 162 16.80 -7.02 6.29
CA PRO A 162 17.61 -6.15 5.43
C PRO A 162 18.60 -5.30 6.22
N THR A 163 18.32 -5.02 7.50
CA THR A 163 19.25 -4.32 8.41
C THR A 163 20.56 -5.08 8.63
N ALA A 164 20.54 -6.40 8.49
CA ALA A 164 21.72 -7.26 8.51
C ALA A 164 22.25 -7.57 7.10
N GLY A 165 21.67 -6.98 6.06
CA GLY A 165 22.10 -7.14 4.66
C GLY A 165 21.49 -8.31 3.90
N TYR A 166 20.65 -9.12 4.55
CA TYR A 166 19.96 -10.23 3.91
C TYR A 166 18.76 -9.71 3.13
N VAL A 167 18.65 -10.11 1.87
CA VAL A 167 17.52 -9.80 1.00
C VAL A 167 17.02 -11.05 0.31
N TRP A 168 15.71 -11.15 0.12
CA TRP A 168 15.08 -12.17 -0.70
C TRP A 168 15.15 -11.78 -2.18
N ALA A 169 15.69 -12.66 -3.02
CA ALA A 169 15.73 -12.46 -4.46
C ALA A 169 15.60 -13.79 -5.22
N PRO A 170 15.06 -13.80 -6.46
CA PRO A 170 15.09 -14.98 -7.30
C PRO A 170 16.52 -15.44 -7.56
N GLU A 171 16.83 -16.72 -7.33
CA GLU A 171 18.16 -17.27 -7.69
C GLU A 171 18.36 -17.27 -9.20
N ASN A 172 17.32 -17.66 -9.92
CA ASN A 172 17.21 -17.55 -11.36
C ASN A 172 15.76 -17.17 -11.68
N LEU A 173 15.57 -16.07 -12.41
CA LEU A 173 14.23 -15.67 -12.84
C LEU A 173 13.79 -16.52 -14.06
N PRO A 174 12.69 -17.29 -13.97
CA PRO A 174 12.20 -18.06 -15.12
C PRO A 174 11.77 -17.13 -16.25
N ALA A 175 12.10 -17.47 -17.51
CA ALA A 175 11.83 -16.60 -18.67
C ALA A 175 10.33 -16.30 -18.92
N GLY A 176 9.42 -17.08 -18.33
CA GLY A 176 7.97 -16.83 -18.39
C GLY A 176 7.44 -15.92 -17.29
N LEU A 177 8.30 -15.36 -16.43
CA LEU A 177 7.97 -14.47 -15.34
C LEU A 177 8.78 -13.17 -15.43
N GLU A 178 8.17 -12.06 -15.02
CA GLU A 178 8.80 -10.74 -14.94
C GLU A 178 8.59 -10.14 -13.55
N VAL A 179 9.62 -9.57 -12.93
CA VAL A 179 9.46 -8.82 -11.67
C VAL A 179 8.87 -7.45 -12.00
N THR A 180 7.74 -7.11 -11.39
CA THR A 180 7.01 -5.85 -11.65
C THR A 180 7.08 -4.84 -10.51
N ALA A 181 7.29 -5.31 -9.27
CA ALA A 181 7.46 -4.45 -8.11
C ALA A 181 8.25 -5.16 -7.00
N GLY A 182 8.94 -4.34 -6.20
CA GLY A 182 9.50 -4.73 -4.91
C GLY A 182 8.98 -3.77 -3.85
N LEU A 183 8.34 -4.29 -2.79
CA LEU A 183 7.90 -3.49 -1.65
C LEU A 183 8.60 -3.97 -0.38
N SER A 184 8.78 -3.05 0.56
CA SER A 184 9.22 -3.39 1.91
C SER A 184 8.37 -2.66 2.94
N GLY A 185 8.24 -3.25 4.12
CA GLY A 185 7.53 -2.62 5.22
C GLY A 185 7.82 -3.28 6.56
N ALA A 186 7.52 -2.56 7.63
CA ALA A 186 7.56 -3.08 8.98
C ALA A 186 6.69 -4.34 9.15
N THR A 187 7.19 -5.29 9.94
CA THR A 187 6.45 -6.47 10.42
C THR A 187 5.76 -6.21 11.76
N SER A 188 6.15 -5.16 12.47
CA SER A 188 5.61 -4.78 13.78
C SER A 188 5.37 -3.28 13.90
N SER A 189 4.31 -2.87 14.59
CA SER A 189 3.97 -1.47 14.89
C SER A 189 5.09 -0.71 15.59
N ASN A 190 5.90 -1.39 16.41
CA ASN A 190 7.02 -0.76 17.10
C ASN A 190 8.06 -0.18 16.15
N GLN A 191 8.20 -0.74 14.95
CA GLN A 191 9.13 -0.22 13.93
C GLN A 191 8.70 1.15 13.39
N ASN A 192 7.46 1.57 13.62
CA ASN A 192 6.97 2.90 13.24
C ASN A 192 7.22 3.94 14.35
N ILE A 193 7.74 3.54 15.51
CA ILE A 193 8.11 4.44 16.59
C ILE A 193 9.40 5.19 16.21
N PRO A 194 9.42 6.54 16.30
CA PRO A 194 10.63 7.31 16.03
C PRO A 194 11.84 6.81 16.85
N GLY A 195 12.95 6.58 16.17
CA GLY A 195 14.18 6.07 16.79
C GLY A 195 14.23 4.56 17.01
N PHE A 196 13.20 3.80 16.60
CA PHE A 196 13.28 2.34 16.58
C PHE A 196 14.37 1.88 15.60
N THR A 197 15.17 0.88 15.98
CA THR A 197 16.25 0.35 15.15
C THR A 197 16.19 -1.18 15.11
N GLY A 198 16.47 -1.73 13.93
CA GLY A 198 16.43 -3.18 13.70
C GLY A 198 15.03 -3.73 13.44
N GLY A 199 14.90 -5.04 13.64
CA GLY A 199 13.66 -5.78 13.37
C GLY A 199 13.59 -6.38 11.98
N ASN A 200 12.63 -7.31 11.82
CA ASN A 200 12.34 -7.93 10.53
C ASN A 200 11.52 -6.99 9.65
N HIS A 201 11.65 -7.14 8.35
CA HIS A 201 10.85 -6.44 7.37
C HIS A 201 10.12 -7.44 6.49
N TRP A 202 8.93 -7.07 6.05
CA TRP A 202 8.34 -7.69 4.86
C TRP A 202 9.19 -7.30 3.65
N GLU A 203 9.50 -8.29 2.83
CA GLU A 203 10.07 -8.17 1.50
C GLU A 203 9.08 -8.83 0.54
N VAL A 204 8.46 -8.00 -0.31
CA VAL A 204 7.40 -8.41 -1.21
C VAL A 204 7.89 -8.24 -2.63
N THR A 205 7.96 -9.33 -3.39
CA THR A 205 8.30 -9.29 -4.82
C THR A 205 7.07 -9.66 -5.63
N ALA A 206 6.65 -8.81 -6.55
CA ALA A 206 5.54 -9.07 -7.47
C ALA A 206 6.06 -9.58 -8.82
N PHE A 207 5.44 -10.64 -9.32
CA PHE A 207 5.78 -11.33 -10.55
C PHE A 207 4.60 -11.32 -11.51
N ARG A 208 4.80 -10.82 -12.73
CA ARG A 208 3.84 -10.95 -13.83
C ARG A 208 4.14 -12.21 -14.64
N ALA A 209 3.11 -13.01 -14.89
CA ALA A 209 3.18 -14.15 -15.79
C ALA A 209 3.10 -13.68 -17.25
N VAL A 210 4.17 -13.90 -18.03
CA VAL A 210 4.29 -13.37 -19.40
C VAL A 210 4.11 -14.43 -20.48
N THR A 211 4.45 -15.69 -20.21
CA THR A 211 4.37 -16.79 -21.18
C THR A 211 3.78 -18.03 -20.53
N ALA A 212 2.89 -18.72 -21.24
CA ALA A 212 2.31 -19.97 -20.76
C ALA A 212 3.37 -21.07 -20.66
N GLY A 213 3.31 -21.88 -19.60
CA GLY A 213 4.30 -22.90 -19.32
C GLY A 213 4.32 -23.29 -17.85
N ARG A 214 5.20 -24.25 -17.51
CA ARG A 214 5.46 -24.64 -16.13
C ARG A 214 6.83 -24.14 -15.72
N TYR A 215 6.88 -23.37 -14.65
CA TYR A 215 8.10 -22.77 -14.13
C TYR A 215 8.33 -23.18 -12.68
N GLU A 216 9.59 -23.21 -12.28
CA GLU A 216 10.00 -23.34 -10.89
C GLU A 216 10.60 -22.00 -10.48
N LEU A 217 9.99 -21.34 -9.49
CA LEU A 217 10.49 -20.10 -8.93
C LEU A 217 11.11 -20.40 -7.57
N THR A 218 12.40 -20.10 -7.45
CA THR A 218 13.15 -20.19 -6.19
C THR A 218 13.67 -18.81 -5.81
N LEU A 219 13.28 -18.35 -4.63
CA LEU A 219 13.88 -17.19 -3.98
C LEU A 219 14.87 -17.67 -2.93
N ALA A 220 16.01 -17.00 -2.83
CA ALA A 220 16.99 -17.22 -1.80
C ALA A 220 17.19 -15.94 -0.99
N GLN A 221 17.29 -16.09 0.33
CA GLN A 221 17.68 -15.00 1.21
C GLN A 221 19.20 -14.97 1.33
N ARG A 222 19.82 -13.91 0.81
CA ARG A 222 21.29 -13.78 0.75
C ARG A 222 21.74 -12.36 0.96
N ARG A 223 23.03 -12.19 1.27
CA ARG A 223 23.73 -10.92 1.10
C ARG A 223 24.29 -10.84 -0.31
N PRO A 224 23.89 -9.86 -1.13
CA PRO A 224 24.30 -9.79 -2.53
C PRO A 224 25.82 -9.62 -2.74
N TRP A 225 26.55 -9.18 -1.71
CA TRP A 225 28.01 -9.02 -1.73
C TRP A 225 28.79 -10.26 -1.28
N GLU A 226 28.12 -11.29 -0.76
CA GLU A 226 28.78 -12.55 -0.39
C GLU A 226 28.94 -13.45 -1.63
N PRO A 227 30.00 -14.28 -1.68
CA PRO A 227 30.18 -15.23 -2.78
C PRO A 227 28.96 -16.13 -2.97
N ALA A 228 28.64 -16.46 -4.22
CA ALA A 228 27.53 -17.36 -4.54
C ALA A 228 27.71 -18.79 -3.97
N SER A 229 28.96 -19.17 -3.62
CA SER A 229 29.27 -20.44 -2.97
C SER A 229 28.82 -20.54 -1.52
N GLU A 230 28.59 -19.41 -0.85
CA GLU A 230 28.01 -19.43 0.50
C GLU A 230 26.58 -20.01 0.41
N PRO A 231 26.09 -20.75 1.40
CA PRO A 231 24.70 -21.19 1.41
C PRO A 231 23.75 -19.99 1.58
N ALA A 232 22.55 -20.08 1.01
CA ALA A 232 21.50 -19.12 1.33
C ALA A 232 21.10 -19.27 2.80
N ALA A 233 20.74 -18.16 3.44
CA ALA A 233 20.23 -18.20 4.82
C ALA A 233 18.88 -18.91 4.90
N ASP A 234 18.06 -18.74 3.86
CA ASP A 234 16.77 -19.42 3.70
C ASP A 234 16.39 -19.48 2.20
N THR A 235 15.44 -20.35 1.88
CA THR A 235 14.93 -20.56 0.51
C THR A 235 13.41 -20.72 0.49
N PHE A 236 12.77 -20.07 -0.47
CA PHE A 236 11.36 -20.23 -0.78
C PHE A 236 11.20 -20.75 -2.20
N LYS A 237 10.37 -21.78 -2.38
CA LYS A 237 10.20 -22.46 -3.66
C LYS A 237 8.72 -22.64 -3.99
N VAL A 238 8.34 -22.36 -5.22
CA VAL A 238 6.98 -22.63 -5.72
C VAL A 238 7.02 -23.08 -7.17
N ALA A 239 6.14 -24.03 -7.53
CA ALA A 239 5.88 -24.35 -8.93
C ALA A 239 4.77 -23.43 -9.47
N VAL A 240 5.04 -22.74 -10.58
CA VAL A 240 4.11 -21.81 -11.21
C VAL A 240 3.64 -22.40 -12.53
N ASN A 241 2.38 -22.79 -12.59
CA ASN A 241 1.72 -23.19 -13.83
C ASN A 241 1.05 -21.97 -14.45
N VAL A 242 1.61 -21.47 -15.54
CA VAL A 242 1.04 -20.36 -16.31
C VAL A 242 0.18 -20.92 -17.43
N VAL A 243 -1.13 -20.67 -17.36
CA VAL A 243 -2.09 -21.10 -18.38
C VAL A 243 -2.44 -19.94 -19.33
N PRO A 244 -2.88 -20.22 -20.56
CA PRO A 244 -3.38 -19.17 -21.47
C PRO A 244 -4.52 -18.36 -20.84
N ASN A 245 -4.68 -17.11 -21.29
CA ASN A 245 -5.79 -16.24 -20.87
C ASN A 245 -7.11 -16.67 -21.52
#